data_AF-A0A961I6Z1-F1
#
_entry.id   AF-A0A961I6Z1-F1
#
_cell.length_a   1.000
_cell.length_b   1.000
_cell.length_c   1.000
_cell.angle_alpha   90.00
_cell.angle_beta   90.00
_cell.angle_gamma   90.00
#
_symmetry.space_group_name_H-M   'P 1'
#
loop_
_entity.id
_entity.type
_entity.pdbx_description
1 polymer ?
#
loop_
_entity_poly.entity_id
_entity_poly.type
_entity_poly.pdbx_seq_one_letter_code
_entity_poly.pdbx_strand_id
1 'polypeptide(L)' 'DPVAQWKRIKKAASDAVLKHGGTISHHHGVGADHKSWFQQQTDKTVLSGLRAAKSVFDPEGVLNPGKLFAD' A
#
# COMPACT_ATOMS: atom_id res chain seq x y z
N ASP A 1 3.87 -25.37 -1.06
CA ASP A 1 2.99 -24.27 -1.51
C ASP A 1 3.84 -23.09 -2.00
N PRO A 2 3.96 -22.90 -3.32
CA PRO A 2 4.69 -21.79 -3.93
C PRO A 2 4.16 -20.40 -3.54
N VAL A 3 2.84 -20.24 -3.34
CA VAL A 3 2.23 -18.95 -3.00
C VAL A 3 2.63 -18.55 -1.58
N ALA A 4 2.55 -19.48 -0.62
CA ALA A 4 3.03 -19.21 0.74
C ALA A 4 4.53 -18.90 0.78
N GLN A 5 5.35 -19.58 -0.03
CA GLN A 5 6.78 -19.28 -0.14
C GLN A 5 7.02 -17.86 -0.67
N TRP A 6 6.36 -17.48 -1.76
CA TRP A 6 6.45 -16.14 -2.32
C TRP A 6 6.05 -15.07 -1.31
N LYS A 7 4.93 -15.26 -0.59
CA LYS A 7 4.47 -14.32 0.45
C LYS A 7 5.52 -14.10 1.54
N ARG A 8 6.17 -15.16 2.02
CA ARG A 8 7.24 -15.07 3.03
C ARG A 8 8.44 -14.27 2.51
N ILE A 9 8.89 -14.55 1.29
CA ILE A 9 10.02 -13.85 0.66
C ILE A 9 9.68 -12.38 0.44
N LYS A 10 8.51 -12.09 -0.15
CA LYS A 10 8.06 -10.72 -0.41
C LYS A 10 7.98 -9.91 0.88
N LYS A 11 7.49 -10.52 1.96
CA LYS A 11 7.44 -9.86 3.26
C LYS A 11 8.83 -9.52 3.78
N ALA A 12 9.73 -10.51 3.85
CA ALA A 12 11.08 -10.33 4.36
C ALA A 12 11.86 -9.27 3.58
N ALA A 13 11.77 -9.29 2.25
CA ALA A 13 12.43 -8.30 1.40
C ALA A 13 11.87 -6.89 1.62
N SER A 14 10.54 -6.73 1.66
CA SER A 14 9.89 -5.43 1.82
C SER A 14 10.13 -4.82 3.20
N ASP A 15 10.09 -5.65 4.26
CA ASP A 15 10.43 -5.22 5.62
C ASP A 15 11.89 -4.73 5.69
N ALA A 16 12.83 -5.43 5.04
CA ALA A 16 14.23 -5.04 5.00
C ALA A 16 14.43 -3.69 4.30
N VAL A 17 13.75 -3.45 3.17
CA VAL A 17 13.79 -2.16 2.46
C VAL A 17 13.40 -1.01 3.39
N LEU A 18 12.25 -1.12 4.07
CA LEU A 18 11.78 -0.07 4.99
C LEU A 18 12.72 0.10 6.18
N LYS A 19 13.19 -1.00 6.78
CA LYS A 19 14.11 -0.96 7.93
C LYS A 19 15.39 -0.17 7.63
N HIS A 20 15.85 -0.19 6.38
CA HIS A 20 17.05 0.52 5.94
C HIS A 20 16.77 1.88 5.28
N GLY A 21 15.57 2.44 5.47
CA GLY A 21 15.20 3.78 5.00
C GLY A 21 14.81 3.86 3.51
N GLY A 22 14.66 2.73 2.83
CA GLY A 22 14.14 2.70 1.47
C GLY A 22 12.62 2.86 1.43
N THR A 23 12.10 3.38 0.32
CA THR A 23 10.66 3.43 0.05
C THR A 23 10.17 2.12 -0.56
N ILE A 24 8.91 1.74 -0.29
CA ILE A 24 8.38 0.43 -0.77
C ILE A 24 8.33 0.32 -2.31
N SER A 25 8.27 1.46 -2.99
CA SER A 25 8.17 1.53 -4.43
C SER A 25 8.77 2.82 -4.94
N HIS A 26 9.53 2.71 -6.03
CA HIS A 26 10.01 3.86 -6.78
C HIS A 26 9.03 4.25 -7.91
N HIS A 27 8.64 3.28 -8.75
CA HIS A 27 7.79 3.54 -9.91
C HIS A 27 6.71 2.47 -10.20
N HIS A 28 6.75 1.31 -9.54
CA HIS A 28 5.74 0.25 -9.74
C HIS A 28 4.41 0.55 -9.04
N GLY A 29 4.35 1.59 -8.21
CA GLY A 29 3.17 1.94 -7.43
C GLY A 29 2.95 1.04 -6.21
N VAL A 30 1.75 1.16 -5.62
CA VAL A 30 1.38 0.52 -4.35
C VAL A 30 0.52 -0.72 -4.59
N GLY A 31 -0.72 -0.53 -5.03
CA GLY A 31 -1.68 -1.62 -5.23
C GLY A 31 -1.89 -2.49 -3.98
N ALA A 32 -2.50 -3.66 -4.18
CA ALA A 32 -2.73 -4.59 -3.07
C ALA A 32 -1.42 -5.14 -2.47
N ASP A 33 -0.39 -5.32 -3.30
CA ASP A 33 0.88 -5.94 -2.92
C ASP A 33 1.73 -5.11 -1.98
N HIS A 34 1.70 -3.78 -2.10
CA HIS A 34 2.52 -2.89 -1.26
C HIS A 34 1.71 -2.09 -0.23
N LYS A 35 0.37 -2.23 -0.21
CA LYS A 35 -0.55 -1.43 0.62
C LYS A 35 -0.12 -1.33 2.08
N SER A 36 0.21 -2.46 2.71
CA SER A 36 0.56 -2.51 4.14
C SER A 36 1.83 -1.72 4.46
N TRP A 37 2.86 -1.80 3.61
CA TRP A 37 4.11 -1.05 3.79
C TRP A 37 3.97 0.42 3.41
N PHE A 38 3.16 0.75 2.39
CA PHE A 38 2.81 2.13 2.08
C PHE A 38 2.14 2.81 3.26
N GLN A 39 1.15 2.16 3.88
CA GLN A 39 0.46 2.70 5.06
C GLN A 39 1.38 2.85 6.29
N GLN A 40 2.39 1.98 6.44
CA GLN A 40 3.39 2.09 7.51
C GLN A 40 4.35 3.27 7.33
N GLN A 41 4.80 3.52 6.10
CA GLN A 41 5.80 4.56 5.82
C GLN A 41 5.19 5.95 5.58
N THR A 42 3.88 6.04 5.40
CA THR A 42 3.19 7.28 5.02
C THR A 42 2.54 7.93 6.23
N ASP A 43 2.74 9.24 6.38
CA ASP A 43 2.12 10.00 7.46
C ASP A 43 0.59 9.91 7.44
N LYS A 44 -0.03 9.84 8.62
CA LYS A 44 -1.48 9.70 8.76
C LYS A 44 -2.25 10.87 8.16
N THR A 45 -1.68 12.07 8.15
CA THR A 45 -2.25 13.26 7.54
C THR A 45 -2.32 13.11 6.02
N VAL A 46 -1.26 12.58 5.40
CA VAL A 46 -1.22 12.30 3.96
C VAL A 46 -2.25 11.22 3.60
N LEU A 47 -2.32 10.14 4.38
CA LEU A 47 -3.34 9.10 4.16
C LEU A 47 -4.76 9.66 4.29
N SER A 48 -5.00 10.55 5.25
CA SER A 48 -6.29 11.23 5.42
C SER A 48 -6.63 12.11 4.22
N GLY A 49 -5.67 12.87 3.71
CA GLY A 49 -5.85 13.70 2.52
C GLY A 49 -6.20 12.88 1.27
N LEU A 50 -5.50 11.76 1.05
CA LEU A 50 -5.79 10.85 -0.06
C LEU A 50 -7.19 10.23 0.05
N ARG A 51 -7.60 9.85 1.27
CA ARG A 51 -8.95 9.31 1.51
C ARG A 51 -10.02 10.38 1.29
N ALA A 52 -9.81 11.61 1.75
CA ALA A 52 -10.73 12.72 1.52
C ALA A 52 -10.91 13.00 0.02
N ALA A 53 -9.81 13.04 -0.75
CA ALA A 53 -9.88 13.17 -2.20
C ALA A 53 -10.68 12.01 -2.84
N LYS A 54 -10.42 10.76 -2.43
CA LYS A 54 -11.16 9.60 -2.92
C LYS A 54 -12.67 9.70 -2.65
N SER A 55 -13.07 10.16 -1.47
CA SER A 55 -14.49 10.34 -1.14
C SER A 55 -15.18 11.43 -1.97
N VAL A 56 -14.45 12.46 -2.39
CA VAL A 56 -14.99 13.52 -3.27
C VAL A 56 -15.16 13.01 -4.70
N PHE A 57 -14.17 12.31 -5.24
CA PHE A 57 -14.17 11.90 -6.65
C PHE A 57 -14.85 10.55 -6.90
N ASP A 58 -15.02 9.72 -5.89
CA ASP A 58 -15.68 8.42 -6.00
C ASP A 58 -16.46 8.08 -4.72
N PRO A 59 -17.58 8.79 -4.49
CA PRO A 59 -18.43 8.61 -3.32
C PRO A 59 -19.07 7.21 -3.25
N GLU A 60 -19.32 6.58 -4.39
CA GLU A 60 -19.92 5.25 -4.49
C GLU A 60 -18.87 4.12 -4.45
N GLY A 61 -17.58 4.45 -4.41
CA GLY A 61 -16.50 3.46 -4.25
C GLY A 61 -16.26 2.55 -5.46
N VAL A 62 -16.67 2.93 -6.67
CA VAL A 62 -16.60 2.06 -7.86
C VAL A 62 -15.21 2.00 -8.51
N LEU A 63 -14.34 2.98 -8.24
CA LEU A 63 -13.01 3.08 -8.83
C LEU A 63 -12.01 2.16 -8.12
N ASN A 64 -12.08 0.87 -8.45
CA ASN A 64 -11.11 -0.16 -8.09
C ASN A 64 -10.86 -0.25 -6.56
N PRO A 65 -11.86 -0.71 -5.78
CA PRO A 65 -11.81 -0.72 -4.32
C PRO A 65 -10.67 -1.58 -3.76
N GLY A 66 -10.25 -1.28 -2.53
CA GLY A 66 -9.31 -2.10 -1.77
C GLY A 66 -7.81 -1.99 -2.14
N LYS A 67 -7.42 -1.08 -3.05
CA LYS A 67 -6.01 -0.97 -3.50
C LYS A 67 -5.11 -0.17 -2.58
N LEU A 68 -5.52 1.03 -2.16
CA LEU A 68 -4.78 1.85 -1.19
C LEU A 68 -5.41 1.77 0.21
N PHE A 69 -6.73 1.60 0.27
CA PHE A 69 -7.50 1.49 1.50
C PHE A 69 -8.17 0.11 1.61
N ALA A 70 -8.93 -0.12 2.67
CA ALA A 70 -9.62 -1.40 2.91
C ALA A 70 -11.04 -1.40 2.34
N ASP A 71 -11.62 -0.21 2.26
CA ASP A 71 -12.87 0.17 1.60
C ASP A 71 -12.76 0.16 0.06
#